data_AF-A0AAC9TX59-F1
#
_entry.id   AF-A0AAC9TX59-F1
#
_cell.length_a   1.000
_cell.length_b   1.000
_cell.length_c   1.000
_cell.angle_alpha   90.00
_cell.angle_beta   90.00
_cell.angle_gamma   90.00
#
_symmetry.space_group_name_H-M   'P 1'
#
loop_
_entity.id
_entity.type
_entity.pdbx_description
1 polymer ?
#
loop_
_entity_poly.entity_id
_entity_poly.type
_entity_poly.pdbx_seq_one_letter_code
_entity_poly.pdbx_strand_id
1 'polypeptide(L)'
;MKRIVGLLASLTLVFSSNALFAEETSNVTLFTNVNVFDGVNEKLIQNANVVVTGNLITEVSTEPLAVAGGKVIDGGGRTMIPGLIDAHWHTTYCCTAQSTVITGDILEIAIRGALGSEETLLRGFTTVRDVGGNPFSTKKLIDAGEIIGPRIFPSGPPITQTGGHLDYRPYQAVPSNPADSLWYWYKNAMMLQADGVPEVILRTREVMRMGASQIKIAAGGGVSSLYDPLDVRQYTKAELEAFVEVAETYNTYVLAHIFTDEAAQIAVEAGVKSIEHGNLLSEKTLKLMKKKGAWLSVQPIINDDDAIKFDNPVSTKKFIEVTEGTDRVIELAKKLGVKMAWGTDMLFDKELARKQGTFVAKMKRWFTPYEIMKMVTSNNAELLTLAGPRTPYRQGVLGEVRKGAYADLILVNGNPLKDIDLISDAATNFDLIMKDGKIFKNKLD
;
A
#
# COMPACT_ATOMS: atom_id res chain seq x y z
N MET A 1 44.76 70.13 -2.50
CA MET A 1 45.26 68.87 -1.91
C MET A 1 44.41 67.72 -2.44
N LYS A 2 45.06 66.60 -2.76
CA LYS A 2 44.63 65.46 -3.57
C LYS A 2 43.39 64.71 -3.04
N ARG A 3 42.58 64.12 -3.94
CA ARG A 3 42.14 62.69 -3.99
C ARG A 3 40.98 62.55 -5.00
N ILE A 4 41.24 62.03 -6.19
CA ILE A 4 41.31 60.61 -6.62
C ILE A 4 39.91 60.02 -6.90
N VAL A 5 39.74 59.73 -8.18
CA VAL A 5 38.69 58.96 -8.87
C VAL A 5 38.63 57.52 -8.33
N GLY A 6 37.43 56.95 -8.24
CA GLY A 6 37.20 55.53 -7.98
C GLY A 6 35.96 55.03 -8.70
N LEU A 7 36.12 54.71 -9.99
CA LEU A 7 35.15 54.04 -10.85
C LEU A 7 35.06 52.56 -10.40
N LEU A 8 33.94 52.10 -9.84
CA LEU A 8 33.71 50.67 -9.64
C LEU A 8 33.07 50.09 -10.92
N ALA A 9 33.88 49.40 -11.71
CA ALA A 9 33.43 48.56 -12.80
C ALA A 9 32.89 47.23 -12.22
N SER A 10 31.61 46.96 -12.43
CA SER A 10 30.97 45.68 -12.11
C SER A 10 31.47 44.62 -13.09
N LEU A 11 32.30 43.69 -12.61
CA LEU A 11 32.77 42.54 -13.38
C LEU A 11 31.70 41.44 -13.35
N THR A 12 30.79 41.42 -14.33
CA THR A 12 29.88 40.29 -14.56
C THR A 12 30.66 39.13 -15.20
N LEU A 13 31.09 38.17 -14.38
CA LEU A 13 31.55 36.86 -14.85
C LEU A 13 30.33 36.01 -15.24
N VAL A 14 30.07 35.90 -16.53
CA VAL A 14 29.16 34.89 -17.09
C VAL A 14 29.93 33.57 -17.14
N PHE A 15 29.73 32.70 -16.16
CA PHE A 15 30.11 31.30 -16.26
C PHE A 15 29.10 30.59 -17.18
N SER A 16 29.42 30.50 -18.47
CA SER A 16 28.76 29.58 -19.38
C SER A 16 29.30 28.18 -19.14
N SER A 17 28.70 27.45 -18.20
CA SER A 17 28.90 26.03 -18.01
C SER A 17 28.14 25.27 -19.11
N ASN A 18 28.85 24.86 -20.15
CA ASN A 18 28.39 23.77 -21.01
C ASN A 18 28.45 22.47 -20.20
N ALA A 19 27.42 22.20 -19.42
CA ALA A 19 27.14 20.84 -18.97
C ALA A 19 26.78 20.03 -20.22
N LEU A 20 27.75 19.29 -20.74
CA LEU A 20 27.49 18.10 -21.53
C LEU A 20 26.63 17.18 -20.66
N PHE A 21 25.32 17.21 -20.85
CA PHE A 21 24.46 16.14 -20.40
C PHE A 21 24.94 14.90 -21.14
N ALA A 22 25.65 14.04 -20.43
CA ALA A 22 25.75 12.65 -20.84
C ALA A 22 24.30 12.18 -20.98
N GLU A 23 23.90 11.89 -22.22
CA GLU A 23 22.67 11.17 -22.50
C GLU A 23 22.83 9.86 -21.73
N GLU A 24 22.15 9.72 -20.58
CA GLU A 24 22.01 8.42 -19.92
C GLU A 24 21.47 7.51 -21.01
N THR A 25 22.31 6.60 -21.51
CA THR A 25 21.87 5.55 -22.42
C THR A 25 20.80 4.79 -21.64
N SER A 26 19.53 5.08 -21.93
CA SER A 26 18.41 4.51 -21.21
C SER A 26 18.55 3.00 -21.27
N ASN A 27 18.71 2.34 -20.13
CA ASN A 27 18.86 0.89 -20.09
C ASN A 27 17.68 0.24 -20.81
N VAL A 28 17.96 -0.44 -21.92
CA VAL A 28 16.94 -1.18 -22.68
C VAL A 28 17.03 -2.65 -22.29
N THR A 29 15.90 -3.24 -21.89
CA THR A 29 15.77 -4.68 -21.68
C THR A 29 14.66 -5.22 -22.57
N LEU A 30 14.97 -6.24 -23.37
CA LEU A 30 14.01 -6.99 -24.15
C LEU A 30 13.81 -8.36 -23.50
N PHE A 31 12.58 -8.64 -23.07
CA PHE A 31 12.14 -9.98 -22.73
C PHE A 31 11.58 -10.66 -23.97
N THR A 32 12.06 -11.86 -24.31
CA THR A 32 11.52 -12.68 -25.40
C THR A 32 10.82 -13.92 -24.86
N ASN A 33 9.92 -14.52 -25.65
CA ASN A 33 9.34 -15.84 -25.34
C ASN A 33 8.68 -15.89 -23.95
N VAL A 34 7.82 -14.91 -23.66
CA VAL A 34 7.03 -14.84 -22.42
C VAL A 34 5.54 -14.98 -22.72
N ASN A 35 4.80 -15.54 -21.78
CA ASN A 35 3.34 -15.55 -21.80
C ASN A 35 2.83 -14.44 -20.87
N VAL A 36 2.26 -13.36 -21.40
CA VAL A 36 1.94 -12.17 -20.60
C VAL A 36 0.52 -12.24 -20.06
N PHE A 37 0.37 -12.19 -18.74
CA PHE A 37 -0.85 -11.69 -18.10
C PHE A 37 -0.72 -10.18 -18.01
N ASP A 38 -1.61 -9.44 -18.67
CA ASP A 38 -1.50 -7.97 -18.76
C ASP A 38 -2.06 -7.24 -17.54
N GLY A 39 -2.58 -7.96 -16.55
CA GLY A 39 -3.20 -7.41 -15.34
C GLY A 39 -4.71 -7.20 -15.46
N VAL A 40 -5.28 -7.22 -16.68
CA VAL A 40 -6.68 -6.83 -16.92
C VAL A 40 -7.52 -7.88 -17.63
N ASN A 41 -6.90 -8.71 -18.48
CA ASN A 41 -7.55 -9.72 -19.31
C ASN A 41 -7.23 -11.14 -18.82
N GLU A 42 -8.23 -12.02 -18.81
CA GLU A 42 -8.07 -13.41 -18.37
C GLU A 42 -7.20 -14.24 -19.33
N LYS A 43 -7.23 -13.92 -20.63
CA LYS A 43 -6.44 -14.62 -21.63
C LYS A 43 -5.03 -14.04 -21.67
N LEU A 44 -4.04 -14.92 -21.49
CA LEU A 44 -2.63 -14.59 -21.67
C LEU A 44 -2.30 -14.25 -23.14
N ILE A 45 -1.46 -13.23 -23.35
CA ILE A 45 -0.79 -12.97 -24.63
C ILE A 45 0.35 -13.99 -24.76
N GLN A 46 0.19 -14.94 -25.67
CA GLN A 46 1.15 -16.04 -25.85
C GLN A 46 2.37 -15.62 -26.66
N ASN A 47 3.54 -16.17 -26.33
CA ASN A 47 4.78 -16.00 -27.10
C ASN A 47 5.13 -14.53 -27.39
N ALA A 48 4.91 -13.66 -26.40
CA ALA A 48 5.12 -12.24 -26.51
C ALA A 48 6.58 -11.85 -26.26
N ASN A 49 6.89 -10.64 -26.71
CA ASN A 49 8.10 -9.90 -26.47
C ASN A 49 7.74 -8.60 -25.75
N VAL A 50 8.50 -8.22 -24.73
CA VAL A 50 8.26 -7.01 -23.93
C VAL A 50 9.53 -6.18 -23.87
N VAL A 51 9.44 -4.93 -24.33
CA VAL A 51 10.55 -3.97 -24.29
C VAL A 51 10.36 -3.02 -23.13
N VAL A 52 11.39 -2.92 -22.30
CA VAL A 52 11.53 -1.94 -21.23
C VAL A 52 12.62 -0.95 -21.61
N THR A 53 12.34 0.34 -21.48
CA THR A 53 13.32 1.41 -21.69
C THR A 53 13.29 2.35 -20.49
N GLY A 54 14.43 2.45 -19.79
CA GLY A 54 14.45 3.13 -18.50
C GLY A 54 13.54 2.40 -17.52
N ASN A 55 12.49 3.06 -17.04
CA ASN A 55 11.54 2.50 -16.08
C ASN A 55 10.13 2.22 -16.62
N LEU A 56 9.92 2.35 -17.93
CA LEU A 56 8.63 2.12 -18.57
C LEU A 56 8.70 0.97 -19.57
N ILE A 57 7.57 0.28 -19.71
CA ILE A 57 7.33 -0.65 -20.81
C ILE A 57 7.03 0.17 -22.06
N THR A 58 7.83 0.02 -23.10
CA THR A 58 7.70 0.78 -24.35
C THR A 58 6.97 0.00 -25.44
N GLU A 59 7.00 -1.33 -25.37
CA GLU A 59 6.34 -2.20 -26.34
C GLU A 59 5.98 -3.58 -25.75
N VAL A 60 4.84 -4.13 -26.19
CA VAL A 60 4.43 -5.51 -25.99
C VAL A 60 3.96 -6.02 -27.36
N SER A 61 4.59 -7.06 -27.90
CA SER A 61 4.32 -7.56 -29.25
C SER A 61 4.41 -9.07 -29.33
N THR A 62 3.59 -9.70 -30.18
CA THR A 62 3.73 -11.12 -30.55
C THR A 62 4.67 -11.33 -31.74
N GLU A 63 5.03 -10.24 -32.44
CA GLU A 63 6.02 -10.28 -33.50
C GLU A 63 7.43 -10.21 -32.89
N PRO A 64 8.46 -10.80 -33.54
CA PRO A 64 9.84 -10.69 -33.09
C PRO A 64 10.28 -9.22 -32.99
N LEU A 65 10.92 -8.88 -31.87
CA LEU A 65 11.52 -7.58 -31.64
C LEU A 65 13.03 -7.71 -31.52
N ALA A 66 13.74 -6.66 -31.91
CA ALA A 66 15.18 -6.53 -31.70
C ALA A 66 15.45 -5.16 -31.07
N VAL A 67 16.39 -5.12 -30.14
CA VAL A 67 16.83 -3.87 -29.49
C VAL A 67 18.32 -3.68 -29.72
N ALA A 68 18.72 -2.45 -30.05
CA ALA A 68 20.13 -2.10 -30.24
C ALA A 68 20.79 -1.86 -28.87
N GLY A 69 21.85 -2.61 -28.55
CA GLY A 69 22.66 -2.38 -27.34
C GLY A 69 21.98 -2.66 -25.99
N GLY A 70 20.78 -3.27 -26.00
CA GLY A 70 20.03 -3.64 -24.79
C GLY A 70 20.29 -5.06 -24.30
N LYS A 71 19.91 -5.35 -23.05
CA LYS A 71 19.93 -6.71 -22.49
C LYS A 71 18.76 -7.51 -23.07
N VAL A 72 19.03 -8.70 -23.60
CA VAL A 72 17.99 -9.65 -24.00
C VAL A 72 17.88 -10.74 -22.95
N ILE A 73 16.65 -11.04 -22.52
CA ILE A 73 16.34 -12.09 -21.55
C ILE A 73 15.31 -13.02 -22.18
N ASP A 74 15.69 -14.27 -22.39
CA ASP A 74 14.74 -15.31 -22.80
C ASP A 74 13.90 -15.74 -21.59
N GLY A 75 12.59 -15.52 -21.66
CA GLY A 75 11.64 -15.94 -20.63
C GLY A 75 11.42 -17.45 -20.60
N GLY A 76 11.82 -18.20 -21.64
CA GLY A 76 11.70 -19.65 -21.68
C GLY A 76 10.26 -20.15 -21.58
N GLY A 77 9.28 -19.39 -22.07
CA GLY A 77 7.84 -19.70 -22.00
C GLY A 77 7.19 -19.43 -20.64
N ARG A 78 7.89 -18.78 -19.70
CA ARG A 78 7.34 -18.40 -18.38
C ARG A 78 6.22 -17.38 -18.49
N THR A 79 5.40 -17.31 -17.44
CA THR A 79 4.33 -16.30 -17.38
C THR A 79 4.89 -14.99 -16.84
N MET A 80 4.82 -13.93 -17.64
CA MET A 80 5.09 -12.57 -17.18
C MET A 80 3.81 -11.99 -16.57
N ILE A 81 3.91 -11.45 -15.36
CA ILE A 81 2.83 -10.75 -14.67
C ILE A 81 3.28 -9.34 -14.27
N PRO A 82 2.35 -8.38 -14.05
CA PRO A 82 2.70 -7.14 -13.37
C PRO A 82 3.18 -7.44 -11.95
N GLY A 83 4.03 -6.56 -11.41
CA GLY A 83 4.38 -6.60 -10.00
C GLY A 83 3.14 -6.51 -9.11
N LEU A 84 3.15 -7.27 -8.01
CA LEU A 84 2.00 -7.38 -7.11
C LEU A 84 1.86 -6.11 -6.26
N ILE A 85 0.62 -5.82 -5.87
CA ILE A 85 0.24 -4.64 -5.07
C ILE A 85 -0.51 -5.10 -3.82
N ASP A 86 -0.02 -4.70 -2.65
CA ASP A 86 -0.73 -4.87 -1.37
C ASP A 86 -1.41 -3.55 -0.97
N ALA A 87 -2.75 -3.51 -0.91
CA ALA A 87 -3.49 -2.30 -0.59
C ALA A 87 -3.69 -2.05 0.91
N HIS A 88 -3.16 -2.90 1.80
CA HIS A 88 -3.24 -2.70 3.24
C HIS A 88 -1.98 -3.25 3.90
N TRP A 89 -0.90 -2.50 3.79
CA TRP A 89 0.40 -2.88 4.35
C TRP A 89 0.80 -1.92 5.48
N HIS A 90 1.62 -2.41 6.41
CA HIS A 90 2.23 -1.57 7.45
C HIS A 90 3.75 -1.65 7.33
N THR A 91 4.35 -0.82 6.48
CA THR A 91 5.80 -0.85 6.22
C THR A 91 6.61 -0.69 7.50
N THR A 92 6.15 0.17 8.42
CA THR A 92 6.84 0.42 9.68
C THR A 92 6.62 -0.69 10.72
N TYR A 93 5.49 -1.40 10.70
CA TYR A 93 5.11 -2.34 11.75
C TYR A 93 5.29 -3.82 11.39
N CYS A 94 5.39 -4.16 10.10
CA CYS A 94 5.33 -5.53 9.59
C CYS A 94 6.33 -6.50 10.25
N CYS A 95 7.51 -6.02 10.64
CA CYS A 95 8.59 -6.85 11.17
C CYS A 95 8.95 -6.58 12.63
N THR A 96 8.06 -5.92 13.39
CA THR A 96 8.35 -5.50 14.77
C THR A 96 7.23 -5.86 15.71
N ALA A 97 7.51 -6.66 16.75
CA ALA A 97 6.52 -7.11 17.73
C ALA A 97 5.69 -5.96 18.31
N GLN A 98 4.40 -6.20 18.57
CA GLN A 98 3.46 -5.19 19.04
C GLN A 98 3.95 -4.50 20.32
N SER A 99 4.51 -5.25 21.27
CA SER A 99 5.09 -4.71 22.50
C SER A 99 6.19 -3.69 22.22
N THR A 100 7.04 -3.93 21.23
CA THR A 100 8.08 -2.99 20.80
C THR A 100 7.48 -1.75 20.12
N VAL A 101 6.41 -1.91 19.35
CA VAL A 101 5.69 -0.75 18.76
C VAL A 101 5.01 0.12 19.83
N ILE A 102 4.59 -0.46 20.96
CA ILE A 102 3.90 0.27 22.04
C ILE A 102 4.88 0.90 23.05
N THR A 103 5.97 0.22 23.39
CA THR A 103 6.87 0.67 24.49
C THR A 103 8.35 0.77 24.10
N GLY A 104 8.70 0.42 22.86
CA GLY A 104 10.09 0.38 22.38
C GLY A 104 10.60 1.72 21.84
N ASP A 105 11.66 1.63 21.03
CA ASP A 105 12.34 2.77 20.40
C ASP A 105 11.96 2.90 18.93
N ILE A 106 11.67 4.13 18.49
CA ILE A 106 11.31 4.41 17.10
C ILE A 106 12.45 4.09 16.12
N LEU A 107 13.71 4.22 16.53
CA LEU A 107 14.85 3.90 15.66
C LEU A 107 14.91 2.41 15.37
N GLU A 108 14.69 1.55 16.38
CA GLU A 108 14.60 0.12 16.18
C GLU A 108 13.47 -0.24 15.21
N ILE A 109 12.28 0.32 15.42
CA ILE A 109 11.11 0.05 14.57
C ILE A 109 11.39 0.48 13.12
N ALA A 110 11.99 1.67 12.92
CA ALA A 110 12.33 2.18 11.59
C ALA A 110 13.35 1.28 10.87
N ILE A 111 14.41 0.83 11.56
CA ILE A 111 15.42 -0.07 11.00
C ILE A 111 14.78 -1.40 10.59
N ARG A 112 13.93 -1.98 11.45
CA ARG A 112 13.22 -3.23 11.15
C ARG A 112 12.28 -3.10 9.94
N GLY A 113 11.54 -1.99 9.84
CA GLY A 113 10.67 -1.71 8.70
C GLY A 113 11.45 -1.51 7.39
N ALA A 114 12.62 -0.86 7.45
CA ALA A 114 13.51 -0.72 6.29
C ALA A 114 14.03 -2.09 5.82
N LEU A 115 14.51 -2.95 6.74
CA LEU A 115 14.94 -4.31 6.41
C LEU A 115 13.80 -5.17 5.84
N GLY A 116 12.59 -5.05 6.39
CA GLY A 116 11.40 -5.75 5.89
C GLY A 116 10.95 -5.31 4.49
N SER A 117 11.35 -4.11 4.04
CA SER A 117 10.97 -3.58 2.73
C SER A 117 11.66 -4.35 1.58
N GLU A 118 12.91 -4.77 1.76
CA GLU A 118 13.60 -5.61 0.78
C GLU A 118 12.94 -6.99 0.68
N GLU A 119 12.67 -7.63 1.82
CA GLU A 119 11.97 -8.93 1.85
C GLU A 119 10.59 -8.82 1.16
N THR A 120 9.90 -7.68 1.30
CA THR A 120 8.61 -7.40 0.63
C THR A 120 8.76 -7.36 -0.90
N LEU A 121 9.76 -6.65 -1.41
CA LEU A 121 10.01 -6.60 -2.85
C LEU A 121 10.38 -7.98 -3.41
N LEU A 122 11.20 -8.75 -2.68
CA LEU A 122 11.62 -10.10 -3.10
C LEU A 122 10.50 -11.14 -3.05
N ARG A 123 9.36 -10.83 -2.42
CA ARG A 123 8.10 -11.58 -2.53
C ARG A 123 7.27 -11.20 -3.76
N GLY A 124 7.75 -10.28 -4.61
CA GLY A 124 7.07 -9.81 -5.82
C GLY A 124 6.13 -8.62 -5.59
N PHE A 125 6.02 -8.12 -4.36
CA PHE A 125 5.23 -6.91 -4.08
C PHE A 125 6.06 -5.69 -4.44
N THR A 126 5.80 -5.12 -5.61
CA THR A 126 6.53 -3.96 -6.15
C THR A 126 5.94 -2.63 -5.69
N THR A 127 4.68 -2.64 -5.22
CA THR A 127 3.97 -1.49 -4.67
C THR A 127 3.18 -1.89 -3.43
N VAL A 128 3.12 -0.99 -2.44
CA VAL A 128 2.26 -1.12 -1.26
C VAL A 128 1.51 0.18 -0.98
N ARG A 129 0.25 0.07 -0.53
CA ARG A 129 -0.46 1.14 0.18
C ARG A 129 -0.15 0.99 1.66
N ASP A 130 0.75 1.83 2.15
CA ASP A 130 1.03 1.87 3.58
C ASP A 130 -0.11 2.58 4.30
N VAL A 131 -0.66 1.93 5.33
CA VAL A 131 -1.83 2.42 6.07
C VAL A 131 -1.54 2.68 7.54
N GLY A 132 -0.27 2.75 7.94
CA GLY A 132 0.05 3.20 9.28
C GLY A 132 1.52 3.19 9.63
N GLY A 133 1.91 4.15 10.46
CA GLY A 133 3.28 4.38 10.90
C GLY A 133 3.90 5.62 10.28
N ASN A 134 5.23 5.67 10.30
CA ASN A 134 6.00 6.74 9.71
C ASN A 134 6.88 6.20 8.57
N PRO A 135 6.30 5.86 7.40
CA PRO A 135 7.03 5.24 6.31
C PRO A 135 7.85 6.25 5.48
N PHE A 136 7.74 7.56 5.75
CA PHE A 136 8.21 8.61 4.84
C PHE A 136 9.72 8.56 4.58
N SER A 137 10.53 8.30 5.61
CA SER A 137 11.99 8.16 5.45
C SER A 137 12.34 6.90 4.65
N THR A 138 11.73 5.76 4.98
CA THR A 138 11.90 4.50 4.24
C THR A 138 11.53 4.68 2.77
N LYS A 139 10.37 5.27 2.49
CA LYS A 139 9.92 5.62 1.14
C LYS A 139 10.94 6.50 0.41
N LYS A 140 11.40 7.58 1.05
CA LYS A 140 12.37 8.50 0.45
C LYS A 140 13.66 7.78 0.03
N LEU A 141 14.20 6.91 0.91
CA LEU A 141 15.41 6.16 0.63
C LEU A 141 15.20 5.09 -0.46
N ILE A 142 14.03 4.45 -0.50
CA ILE A 142 13.67 3.52 -1.59
C ILE A 142 13.57 4.26 -2.93
N ASP A 143 12.90 5.42 -2.95
CA ASP A 143 12.73 6.22 -4.17
C ASP A 143 14.08 6.77 -4.68
N ALA A 144 15.01 7.07 -3.78
CA ALA A 144 16.39 7.45 -4.11
C ALA A 144 17.26 6.27 -4.55
N GLY A 145 16.80 5.02 -4.36
CA GLY A 145 17.57 3.81 -4.63
C GLY A 145 18.66 3.52 -3.60
N GLU A 146 18.63 4.16 -2.43
CA GLU A 146 19.58 3.97 -1.33
C GLU A 146 19.29 2.68 -0.54
N ILE A 147 18.03 2.24 -0.50
CA ILE A 147 17.62 0.93 0.02
C ILE A 147 16.65 0.24 -0.94
N ILE A 148 16.57 -1.08 -0.82
CA ILE A 148 15.70 -1.92 -1.67
C ILE A 148 14.31 -2.01 -1.05
N GLY A 149 13.27 -1.85 -1.87
CA GLY A 149 11.89 -2.03 -1.42
C GLY A 149 10.84 -1.63 -2.45
N PRO A 150 9.55 -1.82 -2.14
CA PRO A 150 8.44 -1.46 -3.01
C PRO A 150 8.26 0.05 -3.12
N ARG A 151 7.52 0.48 -4.14
CA ARG A 151 6.87 1.79 -4.15
C ARG A 151 5.91 1.90 -2.98
N ILE A 152 5.90 3.04 -2.30
CA ILE A 152 5.02 3.25 -1.14
C ILE A 152 4.04 4.38 -1.44
N PHE A 153 2.75 4.10 -1.27
CA PHE A 153 1.67 5.09 -1.17
C PHE A 153 1.39 5.32 0.32
N PRO A 154 2.01 6.33 0.96
CA PRO A 154 1.99 6.47 2.40
C PRO A 154 0.70 7.12 2.91
N SER A 155 0.06 6.52 3.91
CA SER A 155 -0.96 7.23 4.69
C SER A 155 -0.35 8.14 5.75
N GLY A 156 0.89 7.86 6.18
CA GLY A 156 1.47 8.45 7.38
C GLY A 156 0.80 7.88 8.64
N PRO A 157 0.90 8.60 9.79
CA PRO A 157 0.32 8.10 11.02
C PRO A 157 -1.20 7.96 10.89
N PRO A 158 -1.77 6.81 11.26
CA PRO A 158 -3.20 6.64 11.29
C PRO A 158 -3.79 7.46 12.45
N ILE A 159 -4.98 8.03 12.23
CA ILE A 159 -5.63 8.93 13.18
C ILE A 159 -6.75 8.18 13.94
N THR A 160 -6.76 8.29 15.26
CA THR A 160 -7.74 7.68 16.17
C THR A 160 -8.33 8.70 17.15
N GLN A 161 -9.53 8.45 17.65
CA GLN A 161 -10.08 9.21 18.78
C GLN A 161 -9.49 8.72 20.10
N THR A 162 -9.70 9.48 21.19
CA THR A 162 -9.47 9.00 22.55
C THR A 162 -10.23 7.69 22.80
N GLY A 163 -9.52 6.69 23.34
CA GLY A 163 -10.06 5.35 23.60
C GLY A 163 -10.39 4.54 22.35
N GLY A 164 -9.96 5.00 21.17
CA GLY A 164 -10.18 4.32 19.90
C GLY A 164 -9.19 3.18 19.62
N HIS A 165 -9.30 2.60 18.43
CA HIS A 165 -8.59 1.37 18.06
C HIS A 165 -7.06 1.49 18.15
N LEU A 166 -6.52 2.69 17.91
CA LEU A 166 -5.07 2.94 17.88
C LEU A 166 -4.61 3.75 19.09
N ASP A 167 -5.45 3.85 20.13
CA ASP A 167 -5.10 4.46 21.41
C ASP A 167 -4.55 3.38 22.36
N TYR A 168 -3.24 3.14 22.26
CA TYR A 168 -2.52 2.17 23.09
C TYR A 168 -2.03 2.75 24.42
N ARG A 169 -2.45 3.95 24.80
CA ARG A 169 -2.11 4.51 26.11
C ARG A 169 -2.74 3.67 27.22
N PRO A 170 -2.07 3.47 28.36
CA PRO A 170 -2.70 2.81 29.50
C PRO A 170 -3.87 3.67 29.99
N TYR A 171 -4.94 3.04 30.50
CA TYR A 171 -6.15 3.76 30.92
C TYR A 171 -5.91 4.82 32.02
N GLN A 172 -4.79 4.74 32.75
CA GLN A 172 -4.39 5.75 33.74
C GLN A 172 -3.70 6.97 33.13
N ALA A 173 -3.27 6.92 31.86
CA ALA A 173 -2.62 8.02 31.15
C ALA A 173 -3.63 9.04 30.59
N VAL A 174 -4.62 9.41 31.41
CA VAL A 174 -5.54 10.51 31.13
C VAL A 174 -4.78 11.83 31.32
N PRO A 175 -4.75 12.73 30.32
CA PRO A 175 -4.14 14.05 30.49
C PRO A 175 -4.77 14.78 31.68
N SER A 176 -3.93 15.28 32.58
CA SER A 176 -4.39 16.09 33.73
C SER A 176 -4.62 17.54 33.31
N ASN A 177 -4.01 17.98 32.21
CA ASN A 177 -4.14 19.32 31.65
C ASN A 177 -4.18 19.27 30.10
N PRO A 178 -5.02 20.08 29.43
CA PRO A 178 -4.96 20.25 27.97
C PRO A 178 -3.58 20.66 27.41
N ALA A 179 -2.71 21.25 28.24
CA ALA A 179 -1.34 21.62 27.89
C ALA A 179 -0.32 20.46 28.05
N ASP A 180 -0.76 19.30 28.53
CA ASP A 180 0.11 18.12 28.64
C ASP A 180 0.66 17.76 27.27
N SER A 181 1.95 17.45 27.22
CA SER A 181 2.57 17.10 25.94
C SER A 181 1.97 15.81 25.40
N LEU A 182 1.78 15.76 24.08
CA LEU A 182 1.27 14.57 23.38
C LEU A 182 2.00 13.28 23.83
N TRP A 183 1.35 12.13 23.72
CA TRP A 183 2.04 10.86 23.96
C TRP A 183 3.22 10.67 22.99
N TYR A 184 4.27 9.94 23.40
CA TYR A 184 5.53 9.81 22.66
C TYR A 184 5.32 9.44 21.18
N TRP A 185 4.43 8.48 20.90
CA TRP A 185 4.17 8.02 19.53
C TRP A 185 3.39 9.02 18.67
N TYR A 186 2.62 9.91 19.31
CA TYR A 186 1.94 11.01 18.63
C TYR A 186 2.93 12.10 18.21
N LYS A 187 3.92 12.42 19.07
CA LYS A 187 4.98 13.39 18.74
C LYS A 187 5.84 12.93 17.57
N ASN A 188 6.12 11.63 17.48
CA ASN A 188 6.98 11.06 16.46
C ASN A 188 6.22 10.59 15.20
N ALA A 189 4.93 10.94 15.10
CA ALA A 189 4.08 10.65 13.94
C ALA A 189 4.04 9.16 13.59
N MET A 190 3.97 8.31 14.61
CA MET A 190 3.70 6.87 14.44
C MET A 190 2.20 6.62 14.43
N MET A 191 1.45 7.30 15.29
CA MET A 191 -0.02 7.35 15.33
C MET A 191 -0.42 8.79 15.65
N LEU A 192 -1.68 9.18 15.46
CA LEU A 192 -2.17 10.48 15.92
C LEU A 192 -3.50 10.31 16.64
N GLN A 193 -3.71 11.15 17.66
CA GLN A 193 -5.00 11.31 18.31
C GLN A 193 -5.62 12.64 17.91
N ALA A 194 -6.92 12.62 17.63
CA ALA A 194 -7.70 13.82 17.38
C ALA A 194 -9.14 13.62 17.88
N ASP A 195 -9.63 14.56 18.69
CA ASP A 195 -10.99 14.56 19.21
C ASP A 195 -11.69 15.89 18.85
N GLY A 196 -12.88 15.80 18.24
CA GLY A 196 -13.63 16.93 17.76
C GLY A 196 -13.17 17.45 16.40
N VAL A 197 -14.10 18.09 15.69
CA VAL A 197 -13.90 18.63 14.33
C VAL A 197 -12.63 19.51 14.22
N PRO A 198 -12.33 20.45 15.15
CA PRO A 198 -11.14 21.28 15.03
C PRO A 198 -9.82 20.49 15.02
N GLU A 199 -9.68 19.50 15.91
CA GLU A 199 -8.47 18.68 15.98
C GLU A 199 -8.36 17.72 14.80
N VAL A 200 -9.48 17.13 14.38
CA VAL A 200 -9.55 16.29 13.17
C VAL A 200 -9.03 17.05 11.95
N ILE A 201 -9.49 18.29 11.75
CA ILE A 201 -9.01 19.13 10.65
C ILE A 201 -7.50 19.40 10.78
N LEU A 202 -7.04 19.75 11.99
CA LEU A 202 -5.62 20.02 12.25
C LEU A 202 -4.74 18.81 11.92
N ARG A 203 -5.04 17.64 12.52
CA ARG A 203 -4.23 16.43 12.32
C ARG A 203 -4.26 15.93 10.90
N THR A 204 -5.40 16.01 10.22
CA THR A 204 -5.49 15.65 8.80
C THR A 204 -4.59 16.54 7.93
N ARG A 205 -4.58 17.86 8.19
CA ARG A 205 -3.67 18.79 7.49
C ARG A 205 -2.20 18.52 7.80
N GLU A 206 -1.87 18.15 9.04
CA GLU A 206 -0.51 17.77 9.40
C GLU A 206 -0.05 16.53 8.64
N VAL A 207 -0.87 15.48 8.55
CA VAL A 207 -0.58 14.27 7.77
C VAL A 207 -0.38 14.60 6.29
N MET A 208 -1.24 15.46 5.72
CA MET A 208 -1.05 15.93 4.35
C MET A 208 0.23 16.74 4.16
N ARG A 209 0.62 17.56 5.14
CA ARG A 209 1.90 18.30 5.14
C ARG A 209 3.11 17.36 5.14
N MET A 210 3.00 16.18 5.75
CA MET A 210 4.06 15.17 5.72
C MET A 210 4.23 14.48 4.36
N GLY A 211 3.27 14.67 3.44
CA GLY A 211 3.32 14.11 2.09
C GLY A 211 2.52 12.81 1.94
N ALA A 212 1.53 12.57 2.79
CA ALA A 212 0.64 11.44 2.64
C ALA A 212 -0.08 11.46 1.28
N SER A 213 -0.24 10.28 0.67
CA SER A 213 -1.04 10.13 -0.55
C SER A 213 -2.51 9.92 -0.26
N GLN A 214 -2.88 9.42 0.93
CA GLN A 214 -4.25 9.23 1.41
C GLN A 214 -4.32 9.33 2.94
N ILE A 215 -5.51 9.40 3.54
CA ILE A 215 -5.68 9.54 4.99
C ILE A 215 -6.26 8.25 5.60
N LYS A 216 -5.56 7.63 6.55
CA LYS A 216 -6.09 6.49 7.34
C LYS A 216 -6.67 6.96 8.67
N ILE A 217 -7.87 6.49 8.97
CA ILE A 217 -8.52 6.66 10.28
C ILE A 217 -8.98 5.34 10.89
N ALA A 218 -9.16 5.32 12.21
CA ALA A 218 -9.93 4.31 12.93
C ALA A 218 -11.36 4.81 13.16
N ALA A 219 -12.35 4.20 12.50
CA ALA A 219 -13.76 4.62 12.56
C ALA A 219 -14.69 3.55 13.16
N GLY A 220 -14.14 2.44 13.63
CA GLY A 220 -14.84 1.41 14.36
C GLY A 220 -13.91 0.71 15.36
N GLY A 221 -14.51 -0.04 16.29
CA GLY A 221 -13.76 -0.91 17.18
C GLY A 221 -12.91 -1.92 16.42
N GLY A 222 -11.79 -2.35 17.00
CA GLY A 222 -10.92 -3.35 16.40
C GLY A 222 -10.56 -4.52 17.30
N VAL A 223 -9.76 -5.42 16.71
CA VAL A 223 -9.45 -6.73 17.30
C VAL A 223 -8.21 -6.65 18.19
N SER A 224 -7.14 -5.99 17.74
CA SER A 224 -5.82 -5.97 18.41
C SER A 224 -5.70 -5.01 19.59
N SER A 225 -6.78 -4.29 19.90
CA SER A 225 -6.86 -3.26 20.92
C SER A 225 -7.79 -3.69 22.07
N LEU A 226 -7.49 -3.20 23.28
CA LEU A 226 -8.13 -3.68 24.51
C LEU A 226 -9.38 -2.88 24.90
N TYR A 227 -9.40 -1.57 24.67
CA TYR A 227 -10.37 -0.67 25.30
C TYR A 227 -11.62 -0.39 24.45
N ASP A 228 -11.54 -0.57 23.14
CA ASP A 228 -12.65 -0.39 22.20
C ASP A 228 -13.31 -1.73 21.87
N PRO A 229 -14.56 -1.97 22.29
CA PRO A 229 -15.31 -3.16 21.89
C PRO A 229 -15.57 -3.20 20.38
N LEU A 230 -15.78 -4.39 19.80
CA LEU A 230 -15.95 -4.54 18.35
C LEU A 230 -17.23 -3.83 17.83
N ASP A 231 -18.28 -3.80 18.65
CA ASP A 231 -19.62 -3.28 18.33
C ASP A 231 -19.74 -1.75 18.38
N VAL A 232 -18.66 -1.03 18.73
CA VAL A 232 -18.69 0.44 18.77
C VAL A 232 -18.33 1.06 17.43
N ARG A 233 -18.95 2.21 17.14
CA ARG A 233 -18.46 3.17 16.15
C ARG A 233 -17.44 4.11 16.78
N GLN A 234 -16.45 4.53 16.01
CA GLN A 234 -15.50 5.58 16.38
C GLN A 234 -15.71 6.78 15.46
N TYR A 235 -15.56 7.97 16.03
CA TYR A 235 -15.94 9.27 15.50
C TYR A 235 -17.45 9.51 15.34
N THR A 236 -17.83 10.78 15.46
CA THR A 236 -19.13 11.29 15.03
C THR A 236 -19.15 11.48 13.51
N LYS A 237 -20.36 11.56 12.93
CA LYS A 237 -20.50 11.88 11.51
C LYS A 237 -19.84 13.20 11.12
N ALA A 238 -19.94 14.22 11.97
CA ALA A 238 -19.33 15.53 11.73
C ALA A 238 -17.80 15.46 11.68
N GLU A 239 -17.17 14.64 12.52
CA GLU A 239 -15.72 14.40 12.46
C GLU A 239 -15.33 13.62 11.20
N LEU A 240 -16.10 12.60 10.83
CA LEU A 240 -15.87 11.84 9.59
C LEU A 240 -15.98 12.73 8.35
N GLU A 241 -16.99 13.60 8.29
CA GLU A 241 -17.15 14.60 7.23
C GLU A 241 -15.98 15.59 7.21
N ALA A 242 -15.45 15.99 8.38
CA ALA A 242 -14.29 16.87 8.46
C ALA A 242 -12.99 16.23 7.94
N PHE A 243 -12.75 14.93 8.20
CA PHE A 243 -11.66 14.19 7.58
C PHE A 243 -11.77 14.20 6.04
N VAL A 244 -12.98 13.92 5.55
CA VAL A 244 -13.28 13.85 4.12
C VAL A 244 -13.11 15.23 3.46
N GLU A 245 -13.62 16.29 4.06
CA GLU A 245 -13.50 17.66 3.55
C GLU A 245 -12.03 18.08 3.37
N VAL A 246 -11.17 17.77 4.35
CA VAL A 246 -9.74 18.04 4.22
C VAL A 246 -9.13 17.18 3.10
N ALA A 247 -9.42 15.87 3.06
CA ALA A 247 -8.89 15.00 2.01
C ALA A 247 -9.28 15.47 0.60
N GLU A 248 -10.53 15.88 0.41
CA GLU A 248 -11.04 16.43 -0.86
C GLU A 248 -10.36 17.75 -1.23
N THR A 249 -10.09 18.63 -0.25
CA THR A 249 -9.30 19.86 -0.46
C THR A 249 -7.91 19.55 -1.03
N TYR A 250 -7.30 18.45 -0.59
CA TYR A 250 -6.01 17.98 -1.11
C TYR A 250 -6.13 17.08 -2.35
N ASN A 251 -7.33 16.88 -2.89
CA ASN A 251 -7.64 16.00 -4.02
C ASN A 251 -7.22 14.54 -3.78
N THR A 252 -7.48 14.04 -2.58
CA THR A 252 -7.28 12.63 -2.21
C THR A 252 -8.50 12.11 -1.43
N TYR A 253 -8.37 10.96 -0.77
CA TYR A 253 -9.44 10.23 -0.13
C TYR A 253 -9.08 9.75 1.27
N VAL A 254 -10.11 9.36 2.01
CA VAL A 254 -10.02 8.73 3.33
C VAL A 254 -10.29 7.23 3.20
N LEU A 255 -9.49 6.44 3.91
CA LEU A 255 -9.73 5.03 4.20
C LEU A 255 -9.95 4.84 5.71
N ALA A 256 -10.81 3.89 6.08
CA ALA A 256 -11.20 3.67 7.46
C ALA A 256 -11.12 2.21 7.89
N HIS A 257 -10.50 1.96 9.04
CA HIS A 257 -10.59 0.69 9.76
C HIS A 257 -11.99 0.51 10.34
N ILE A 258 -12.76 -0.48 9.85
CA ILE A 258 -14.12 -0.76 10.30
C ILE A 258 -14.47 -2.24 10.13
N PHE A 259 -14.98 -2.91 11.16
CA PHE A 259 -15.57 -4.25 11.02
C PHE A 259 -17.09 -4.23 10.86
N THR A 260 -17.78 -3.38 11.61
CA THR A 260 -19.22 -3.46 11.85
C THR A 260 -20.08 -2.62 10.90
N ASP A 261 -21.34 -3.05 10.78
CA ASP A 261 -22.27 -2.52 9.80
C ASP A 261 -22.62 -1.04 10.00
N GLU A 262 -22.97 -0.64 11.24
CA GLU A 262 -23.37 0.73 11.56
C GLU A 262 -22.24 1.73 11.33
N ALA A 263 -21.03 1.39 11.79
CA ALA A 263 -19.83 2.22 11.61
C ALA A 263 -19.55 2.45 10.12
N ALA A 264 -19.66 1.40 9.29
CA ALA A 264 -19.45 1.53 7.84
C ALA A 264 -20.55 2.34 7.15
N GLN A 265 -21.82 2.20 7.55
CA GLN A 265 -22.90 3.04 7.00
C GLN A 265 -22.60 4.53 7.19
N ILE A 266 -22.25 4.94 8.42
CA ILE A 266 -21.98 6.35 8.73
C ILE A 266 -20.73 6.84 7.99
N ALA A 267 -19.64 6.06 7.96
CA ALA A 267 -18.42 6.42 7.25
C ALA A 267 -18.62 6.60 5.74
N VAL A 268 -19.37 5.68 5.10
CA VAL A 268 -19.68 5.76 3.67
C VAL A 268 -20.63 6.91 3.37
N GLU A 269 -21.58 7.21 4.27
CA GLU A 269 -22.42 8.40 4.16
C GLU A 269 -21.62 9.70 4.22
N ALA A 270 -20.65 9.78 5.12
CA ALA A 270 -19.74 10.92 5.28
C ALA A 270 -18.76 11.10 4.11
N GLY A 271 -18.58 10.07 3.27
CA GLY A 271 -17.78 10.15 2.04
C GLY A 271 -16.47 9.37 2.05
N VAL A 272 -16.19 8.57 3.08
CA VAL A 272 -15.05 7.65 3.11
C VAL A 272 -15.09 6.73 1.88
N LYS A 273 -13.94 6.58 1.20
CA LYS A 273 -13.86 5.90 -0.11
C LYS A 273 -13.34 4.48 -0.04
N SER A 274 -12.71 4.07 1.06
CA SER A 274 -12.17 2.71 1.23
C SER A 274 -12.46 2.24 2.65
N ILE A 275 -13.25 1.17 2.76
CA ILE A 275 -13.53 0.48 4.02
C ILE A 275 -12.57 -0.68 4.12
N GLU A 276 -11.78 -0.70 5.17
CA GLU A 276 -10.83 -1.76 5.46
C GLU A 276 -11.48 -2.80 6.38
N HIS A 277 -11.20 -4.08 6.14
CA HIS A 277 -11.78 -5.24 6.81
C HIS A 277 -13.25 -5.50 6.43
N GLY A 278 -14.20 -4.82 7.07
CA GLY A 278 -15.63 -4.92 6.78
C GLY A 278 -16.26 -6.31 6.96
N ASN A 279 -15.68 -7.19 7.78
CA ASN A 279 -16.12 -8.60 7.85
C ASN A 279 -17.56 -8.78 8.36
N LEU A 280 -18.18 -7.76 8.97
CA LEU A 280 -19.53 -7.84 9.53
C LEU A 280 -20.55 -6.97 8.78
N LEU A 281 -20.26 -6.52 7.55
CA LEU A 281 -21.17 -5.69 6.77
C LEU A 281 -22.43 -6.45 6.31
N SER A 282 -23.55 -5.76 6.30
CA SER A 282 -24.85 -6.23 5.80
C SER A 282 -24.99 -5.97 4.30
N GLU A 283 -25.98 -6.62 3.68
CA GLU A 283 -26.34 -6.36 2.28
C GLU A 283 -26.69 -4.89 2.03
N LYS A 284 -27.37 -4.25 2.99
CA LYS A 284 -27.77 -2.85 2.91
C LYS A 284 -26.55 -1.94 2.77
N THR A 285 -25.53 -2.17 3.59
CA THR A 285 -24.30 -1.37 3.59
C THR A 285 -23.47 -1.62 2.35
N LEU A 286 -23.37 -2.87 1.89
CA LEU A 286 -22.68 -3.18 0.63
C LEU A 286 -23.36 -2.52 -0.57
N LYS A 287 -24.71 -2.47 -0.60
CA LYS A 287 -25.46 -1.71 -1.61
C LYS A 287 -25.19 -0.20 -1.53
N LEU A 288 -25.10 0.34 -0.32
CA LEU A 288 -24.73 1.75 -0.10
C LEU A 288 -23.31 2.04 -0.61
N MET A 289 -22.34 1.18 -0.28
CA MET A 289 -20.96 1.29 -0.77
C MET A 289 -20.91 1.29 -2.29
N LYS A 290 -21.58 0.34 -2.95
CA LYS A 290 -21.70 0.31 -4.41
C LYS A 290 -22.28 1.61 -4.96
N LYS A 291 -23.38 2.09 -4.39
CA LYS A 291 -24.05 3.35 -4.81
C LYS A 291 -23.12 4.56 -4.68
N LYS A 292 -22.26 4.59 -3.65
CA LYS A 292 -21.33 5.70 -3.37
C LYS A 292 -19.96 5.52 -4.02
N GLY A 293 -19.72 4.40 -4.69
CA GLY A 293 -18.43 4.05 -5.28
C GLY A 293 -17.33 3.83 -4.23
N ALA A 294 -17.70 3.45 -3.01
CA ALA A 294 -16.75 3.09 -1.96
C ALA A 294 -16.21 1.68 -2.19
N TRP A 295 -14.93 1.50 -1.90
CA TRP A 295 -14.22 0.23 -1.99
C TRP A 295 -14.34 -0.56 -0.69
N LEU A 296 -14.38 -1.88 -0.83
CA LEU A 296 -14.13 -2.81 0.26
C LEU A 296 -12.72 -3.40 0.07
N SER A 297 -11.77 -2.96 0.89
CA SER A 297 -10.43 -3.54 0.94
C SER A 297 -10.47 -4.74 1.90
N VAL A 298 -10.55 -5.94 1.34
CA VAL A 298 -10.66 -7.17 2.12
C VAL A 298 -9.29 -7.66 2.56
N GLN A 299 -9.16 -7.93 3.85
CA GLN A 299 -8.07 -8.71 4.42
C GLN A 299 -8.62 -10.12 4.65
N PRO A 300 -8.02 -11.18 4.06
CA PRO A 300 -8.54 -12.55 4.18
C PRO A 300 -8.22 -13.15 5.56
N ILE A 301 -8.72 -12.48 6.60
CA ILE A 301 -8.61 -12.88 7.98
C ILE A 301 -9.60 -14.02 8.19
N ILE A 302 -9.06 -15.23 8.31
CA ILE A 302 -9.78 -16.46 8.57
C ILE A 302 -9.13 -17.16 9.76
N ASN A 303 -9.92 -17.96 10.48
CA ASN A 303 -9.45 -18.73 11.63
C ASN A 303 -8.82 -20.06 11.16
N ASP A 304 -7.60 -19.97 10.60
CA ASP A 304 -6.80 -21.11 10.13
C ASP A 304 -5.44 -21.20 10.85
N ASP A 305 -4.52 -22.00 10.32
CA ASP A 305 -3.19 -22.21 10.94
C ASP A 305 -2.33 -20.94 11.02
N ASP A 306 -2.63 -19.92 10.20
CA ASP A 306 -1.96 -18.61 10.23
C ASP A 306 -2.79 -17.54 10.94
N ALA A 307 -3.85 -17.93 11.66
CA ALA A 307 -4.65 -17.01 12.45
C ALA A 307 -3.79 -16.24 13.45
N ILE A 308 -4.09 -14.95 13.60
CA ILE A 308 -3.43 -14.11 14.59
C ILE A 308 -3.76 -14.66 15.98
N LYS A 309 -2.72 -14.93 16.77
CA LYS A 309 -2.85 -15.41 18.14
C LYS A 309 -2.73 -14.24 19.10
N PHE A 310 -3.73 -14.08 19.95
CA PHE A 310 -3.73 -13.05 20.98
C PHE A 310 -3.51 -13.68 22.36
N ASP A 311 -2.70 -13.02 23.17
CA ASP A 311 -2.40 -13.45 24.54
C ASP A 311 -3.58 -13.23 25.51
N ASN A 312 -4.62 -12.53 25.07
CA ASN A 312 -5.77 -12.17 25.90
C ASN A 312 -7.09 -12.69 25.30
N PRO A 313 -8.02 -13.18 26.15
CA PRO A 313 -9.28 -13.76 25.69
C PRO A 313 -10.24 -12.76 25.04
N VAL A 314 -10.09 -11.46 25.35
CA VAL A 314 -10.94 -10.40 24.78
C VAL A 314 -10.69 -10.27 23.28
N SER A 315 -9.43 -10.14 22.89
CA SER A 315 -9.01 -10.01 21.49
C SER A 315 -9.29 -11.31 20.72
N THR A 316 -9.04 -12.47 21.33
CA THR A 316 -9.39 -13.78 20.74
C THR A 316 -10.88 -13.91 20.43
N LYS A 317 -11.77 -13.48 21.34
CA LYS A 317 -13.21 -13.50 21.10
C LYS A 317 -13.61 -12.59 19.94
N LYS A 318 -13.09 -11.36 19.90
CA LYS A 318 -13.33 -10.42 18.79
C LYS A 318 -12.86 -10.98 17.45
N PHE A 319 -11.69 -11.63 17.44
CA PHE A 319 -11.13 -12.25 16.23
C PHE A 319 -12.06 -13.34 15.70
N ILE A 320 -12.54 -14.24 16.56
CA ILE A 320 -13.48 -15.31 16.17
C ILE A 320 -14.73 -14.69 15.54
N GLU A 321 -15.37 -13.73 16.21
CA GLU A 321 -16.58 -13.04 15.73
C GLU A 321 -16.37 -12.41 14.34
N VAL A 322 -15.26 -11.71 14.13
CA VAL A 322 -14.90 -11.12 12.83
C VAL A 322 -14.75 -12.20 11.75
N THR A 323 -14.03 -13.29 12.06
CA THR A 323 -13.71 -14.32 11.06
C THR A 323 -14.93 -15.15 10.63
N GLU A 324 -15.96 -15.28 11.48
CA GLU A 324 -17.23 -15.92 11.14
C GLU A 324 -18.00 -15.16 10.06
N GLY A 325 -17.79 -13.85 9.93
CA GLY A 325 -18.44 -13.01 8.93
C GLY A 325 -17.75 -12.99 7.56
N THR A 326 -16.48 -13.40 7.46
CA THR A 326 -15.63 -13.21 6.28
C THR A 326 -16.24 -13.82 5.01
N ASP A 327 -16.63 -15.10 5.04
CA ASP A 327 -17.19 -15.78 3.86
C ASP A 327 -18.43 -15.06 3.34
N ARG A 328 -19.36 -14.79 4.26
CA ARG A 328 -20.65 -14.15 3.95
C ARG A 328 -20.45 -12.79 3.29
N VAL A 329 -19.57 -11.95 3.83
CA VAL A 329 -19.36 -10.60 3.29
C VAL A 329 -18.69 -10.65 1.93
N ILE A 330 -17.66 -11.47 1.76
CA ILE A 330 -16.93 -11.56 0.48
C ILE A 330 -17.86 -12.05 -0.63
N GLU A 331 -18.61 -13.13 -0.38
CA GLU A 331 -19.57 -13.66 -1.35
C GLU A 331 -20.64 -12.64 -1.73
N LEU A 332 -21.15 -11.90 -0.74
CA LEU A 332 -22.19 -10.90 -0.95
C LEU A 332 -21.65 -9.66 -1.69
N ALA A 333 -20.47 -9.17 -1.32
CA ALA A 333 -19.81 -8.04 -1.99
C ALA A 333 -19.54 -8.37 -3.46
N LYS A 334 -19.04 -9.59 -3.73
CA LYS A 334 -18.85 -10.12 -5.08
C LYS A 334 -20.16 -10.18 -5.85
N LYS A 335 -21.19 -10.82 -5.28
CA LYS A 335 -22.53 -10.95 -5.91
C LYS A 335 -23.15 -9.59 -6.23
N LEU A 336 -22.96 -8.59 -5.36
CA LEU A 336 -23.48 -7.25 -5.56
C LEU A 336 -22.62 -6.42 -6.54
N GLY A 337 -21.40 -6.84 -6.84
CA GLY A 337 -20.45 -6.05 -7.65
C GLY A 337 -19.98 -4.79 -6.93
N VAL A 338 -19.68 -4.90 -5.64
CA VAL A 338 -18.96 -3.86 -4.89
C VAL A 338 -17.50 -3.85 -5.38
N LYS A 339 -16.88 -2.68 -5.49
CA LYS A 339 -15.46 -2.60 -5.81
C LYS A 339 -14.65 -3.21 -4.66
N MET A 340 -13.81 -4.18 -4.96
CA MET A 340 -13.00 -4.89 -3.97
C MET A 340 -11.52 -4.74 -4.27
N ALA A 341 -10.76 -4.50 -3.22
CA ALA A 341 -9.30 -4.51 -3.21
C ALA A 341 -8.83 -5.56 -2.21
N TRP A 342 -7.58 -5.99 -2.36
CA TRP A 342 -6.94 -6.91 -1.42
C TRP A 342 -5.80 -6.23 -0.69
N GLY A 343 -5.66 -6.50 0.60
CA GLY A 343 -4.46 -6.20 1.34
C GLY A 343 -4.26 -7.17 2.48
N THR A 344 -3.03 -7.34 2.94
CA THR A 344 -2.76 -8.38 3.95
C THR A 344 -3.05 -7.98 5.38
N ASP A 345 -2.81 -6.71 5.72
CA ASP A 345 -2.75 -6.22 7.10
C ASP A 345 -1.73 -6.98 7.95
N MET A 346 -0.52 -7.18 7.40
CA MET A 346 0.59 -7.75 8.17
C MET A 346 1.26 -6.69 9.02
N LEU A 347 1.23 -6.92 10.33
CA LEU A 347 1.88 -6.13 11.36
C LEU A 347 2.27 -7.03 12.53
N PHE A 348 3.27 -6.61 13.28
CA PHE A 348 3.64 -7.21 14.56
C PHE A 348 4.29 -8.59 14.55
N ASP A 349 4.37 -9.26 13.39
CA ASP A 349 4.98 -10.57 13.27
C ASP A 349 5.79 -10.69 11.98
N LYS A 350 7.11 -10.81 12.13
CA LYS A 350 8.04 -10.95 11.01
C LYS A 350 7.81 -12.23 10.21
N GLU A 351 7.51 -13.34 10.87
CA GLU A 351 7.32 -14.62 10.18
C GLU A 351 5.98 -14.66 9.46
N LEU A 352 4.93 -14.06 10.04
CA LEU A 352 3.66 -13.89 9.36
C LEU A 352 3.77 -12.94 8.15
N ALA A 353 4.53 -11.84 8.27
CA ALA A 353 4.79 -10.93 7.17
C ALA A 353 5.43 -11.60 5.94
N ARG A 354 6.20 -12.68 6.13
CA ARG A 354 6.77 -13.48 5.02
C ARG A 354 5.72 -14.27 4.26
N LYS A 355 4.54 -14.50 4.82
CA LYS A 355 3.41 -15.23 4.21
C LYS A 355 2.51 -14.35 3.35
N GLN A 356 2.96 -13.15 2.96
CA GLN A 356 2.20 -12.21 2.13
C GLN A 356 1.63 -12.88 0.85
N GLY A 357 2.44 -13.68 0.15
CA GLY A 357 2.00 -14.46 -1.01
C GLY A 357 1.00 -15.57 -0.67
N THR A 358 1.18 -16.26 0.46
CA THR A 358 0.22 -17.25 0.96
C THR A 358 -1.15 -16.63 1.18
N PHE A 359 -1.23 -15.41 1.72
CA PHE A 359 -2.49 -14.70 1.91
C PHE A 359 -3.15 -14.28 0.58
N VAL A 360 -2.38 -14.11 -0.50
CA VAL A 360 -2.95 -13.99 -1.86
C VAL A 360 -3.60 -15.31 -2.26
N ALA A 361 -2.88 -16.44 -2.12
CA ALA A 361 -3.39 -17.75 -2.51
C ALA A 361 -4.63 -18.19 -1.72
N LYS A 362 -4.76 -17.78 -0.44
CA LYS A 362 -5.97 -18.01 0.38
C LYS A 362 -7.25 -17.48 -0.26
N MET A 363 -7.16 -16.43 -1.09
CA MET A 363 -8.30 -15.85 -1.79
C MET A 363 -8.99 -16.84 -2.73
N LYS A 364 -8.34 -17.98 -3.09
CA LYS A 364 -8.93 -19.07 -3.89
C LYS A 364 -10.16 -19.70 -3.24
N ARG A 365 -10.38 -19.44 -1.94
CA ARG A 365 -11.62 -19.79 -1.24
C ARG A 365 -12.86 -19.12 -1.85
N TRP A 366 -12.74 -17.91 -2.41
CA TRP A 366 -13.89 -17.12 -2.90
C TRP A 366 -13.77 -16.66 -4.35
N PHE A 367 -12.55 -16.66 -4.90
CA PHE A 367 -12.23 -16.07 -6.19
C PHE A 367 -11.52 -17.06 -7.11
N THR A 368 -11.74 -16.92 -8.42
CA THR A 368 -10.94 -17.65 -9.41
C THR A 368 -9.52 -17.09 -9.43
N PRO A 369 -8.51 -17.86 -9.90
CA PRO A 369 -7.15 -17.34 -10.02
C PRO A 369 -7.04 -16.03 -10.82
N TYR A 370 -7.84 -15.87 -11.88
CA TYR A 370 -7.91 -14.61 -12.63
C TYR A 370 -8.45 -13.45 -11.80
N GLU A 371 -9.55 -13.65 -11.07
CA GLU A 371 -10.11 -12.60 -10.19
C GLU A 371 -9.09 -12.18 -9.12
N ILE A 372 -8.35 -13.13 -8.55
CA ILE A 372 -7.29 -12.87 -7.56
C ILE A 372 -6.16 -12.07 -8.19
N MET A 373 -5.61 -12.54 -9.31
CA MET A 373 -4.48 -11.90 -9.97
C MET A 373 -4.83 -10.49 -10.44
N LYS A 374 -6.05 -10.27 -10.95
CA LYS A 374 -6.57 -8.95 -11.27
C LYS A 374 -6.72 -8.07 -10.02
N MET A 375 -7.18 -8.64 -8.90
CA MET A 375 -7.33 -7.92 -7.63
C MET A 375 -5.98 -7.40 -7.12
N VAL A 376 -4.97 -8.25 -7.06
CA VAL A 376 -3.62 -7.90 -6.54
C VAL A 376 -2.72 -7.18 -7.56
N THR A 377 -3.27 -6.81 -8.73
CA THR A 377 -2.58 -6.01 -9.74
C THR A 377 -3.42 -4.79 -10.12
N SER A 378 -4.17 -4.84 -11.22
CA SER A 378 -4.85 -3.68 -11.80
C SER A 378 -5.98 -3.11 -10.93
N ASN A 379 -6.75 -3.91 -10.19
CA ASN A 379 -7.79 -3.36 -9.31
C ASN A 379 -7.18 -2.61 -8.11
N ASN A 380 -6.14 -3.18 -7.48
CA ASN A 380 -5.42 -2.48 -6.42
C ASN A 380 -4.75 -1.20 -6.98
N ALA A 381 -4.20 -1.23 -8.19
CA ALA A 381 -3.71 -0.04 -8.86
C ALA A 381 -4.82 1.00 -9.10
N GLU A 382 -6.02 0.58 -9.50
CA GLU A 382 -7.19 1.44 -9.66
C GLU A 382 -7.55 2.14 -8.34
N LEU A 383 -7.60 1.40 -7.22
CA LEU A 383 -7.83 1.99 -5.90
C LEU A 383 -6.80 3.08 -5.57
N LEU A 384 -5.52 2.83 -5.87
CA LEU A 384 -4.45 3.80 -5.63
C LEU A 384 -4.62 5.09 -6.42
N THR A 385 -5.28 5.05 -7.58
CA THR A 385 -5.55 6.27 -8.38
C THR A 385 -6.48 7.26 -7.67
N LEU A 386 -7.24 6.84 -6.65
CA LEU A 386 -8.05 7.75 -5.83
C LEU A 386 -7.21 8.81 -5.12
N ALA A 387 -5.90 8.59 -4.95
CA ALA A 387 -4.98 9.60 -4.44
C ALA A 387 -4.80 10.79 -5.40
N GLY A 388 -5.27 10.70 -6.65
CA GLY A 388 -5.33 11.80 -7.59
C GLY A 388 -4.00 12.53 -7.76
N PRO A 389 -3.96 13.87 -7.69
CA PRO A 389 -2.72 14.66 -7.70
C PRO A 389 -1.82 14.47 -6.48
N ARG A 390 -2.12 13.58 -5.53
CA ARG A 390 -1.24 13.15 -4.44
C ARG A 390 -0.59 11.79 -4.71
N THR A 391 -0.93 11.13 -5.82
CA THR A 391 -0.20 9.95 -6.30
C THR A 391 1.30 10.29 -6.43
N PRO A 392 2.21 9.54 -5.76
CA PRO A 392 3.64 9.82 -5.78
C PRO A 392 4.35 9.36 -7.06
N TYR A 393 3.74 8.46 -7.84
CA TYR A 393 4.32 7.86 -9.04
C TYR A 393 3.41 8.08 -10.25
N ARG A 394 3.79 8.95 -11.20
CA ARG A 394 2.88 9.45 -12.27
C ARG A 394 3.35 9.21 -13.70
N GLN A 395 4.52 8.61 -13.89
CA GLN A 395 5.12 8.44 -15.21
C GLN A 395 4.44 7.32 -16.01
N GLY A 396 3.87 6.33 -15.30
CA GLY A 396 3.20 5.20 -15.91
C GLY A 396 2.08 4.63 -15.04
N VAL A 397 1.34 3.69 -15.63
CA VAL A 397 0.30 2.94 -14.94
C VAL A 397 0.94 1.78 -14.16
N LEU A 398 0.40 1.46 -12.98
CA LEU A 398 0.81 0.32 -12.15
C LEU A 398 -0.13 -0.87 -12.37
N GLY A 399 0.34 -2.09 -12.07
CA GLY A 399 -0.51 -3.28 -12.09
C GLY A 399 -0.92 -3.75 -13.48
N GLU A 400 -0.26 -3.27 -14.55
CA GLU A 400 -0.53 -3.68 -15.93
C GLU A 400 0.76 -3.92 -16.72
N VAL A 401 0.73 -4.84 -17.69
CA VAL A 401 1.82 -5.03 -18.69
C VAL A 401 1.35 -4.51 -20.04
N ARG A 402 1.58 -3.22 -20.28
CA ARG A 402 1.32 -2.58 -21.58
C ARG A 402 2.23 -1.38 -21.80
N LYS A 403 2.29 -0.89 -23.04
CA LYS A 403 3.01 0.34 -23.38
C LYS A 403 2.59 1.50 -22.46
N GLY A 404 3.58 2.18 -21.88
CA GLY A 404 3.42 3.30 -20.94
C GLY A 404 3.18 2.88 -19.49
N ALA A 405 3.07 1.59 -19.17
CA ALA A 405 3.05 1.14 -17.79
C ALA A 405 4.47 1.14 -17.18
N TYR A 406 4.55 1.22 -15.85
CA TYR A 406 5.81 1.03 -15.15
C TYR A 406 6.36 -0.38 -15.40
N ALA A 407 7.67 -0.49 -15.56
CA ALA A 407 8.38 -1.76 -15.66
C ALA A 407 8.55 -2.39 -14.27
N ASP A 408 7.41 -2.73 -13.67
CA ASP A 408 7.29 -3.50 -12.44
C ASP A 408 6.77 -4.89 -12.88
N LEU A 409 7.67 -5.86 -13.04
CA LEU A 409 7.43 -7.11 -13.76
C LEU A 409 7.96 -8.32 -12.98
N ILE A 410 7.27 -9.45 -13.09
CA ILE A 410 7.70 -10.73 -12.52
C ILE A 410 7.63 -11.81 -13.60
N LEU A 411 8.66 -12.66 -13.70
CA LEU A 411 8.59 -13.92 -14.46
C LEU A 411 8.33 -15.08 -13.49
N VAL A 412 7.16 -15.69 -13.64
CA VAL A 412 6.71 -16.83 -12.84
C VAL A 412 7.00 -18.12 -13.60
N ASN A 413 7.65 -19.07 -12.93
CA ASN A 413 7.81 -20.43 -13.41
C ASN A 413 6.48 -21.19 -13.26
N GLY A 414 5.69 -21.21 -14.33
CA GLY A 414 4.33 -21.74 -14.33
C GLY A 414 3.32 -20.68 -14.73
N ASN A 415 2.03 -20.94 -14.50
CA ASN A 415 0.94 -20.02 -14.85
C ASN A 415 0.02 -19.79 -13.64
N PRO A 416 0.08 -18.60 -13.00
CA PRO A 416 -0.73 -18.29 -11.83
C PRO A 416 -2.24 -18.20 -12.11
N LEU A 417 -2.67 -18.13 -13.37
CA LEU A 417 -4.08 -18.22 -13.75
C LEU A 417 -4.60 -19.68 -13.76
N LYS A 418 -3.70 -20.65 -13.72
CA LYS A 418 -4.03 -22.08 -13.58
C LYS A 418 -3.77 -22.60 -12.18
N ASP A 419 -2.70 -22.12 -11.55
CA ASP A 419 -2.30 -22.49 -10.19
C ASP A 419 -1.85 -21.25 -9.41
N ILE A 420 -2.77 -20.71 -8.61
CA ILE A 420 -2.51 -19.50 -7.81
C ILE A 420 -1.53 -19.76 -6.67
N ASP A 421 -1.30 -21.01 -6.27
CA ASP A 421 -0.41 -21.34 -5.16
C ASP A 421 1.06 -21.01 -5.49
N LEU A 422 1.40 -20.86 -6.78
CA LEU A 422 2.70 -20.37 -7.23
C LEU A 422 3.10 -19.03 -6.61
N ILE A 423 2.12 -18.16 -6.30
CA ILE A 423 2.34 -16.85 -5.67
C ILE A 423 2.79 -16.97 -4.20
N SER A 424 2.49 -18.10 -3.54
CA SER A 424 2.82 -18.30 -2.12
C SER A 424 4.31 -18.43 -1.85
N ASP A 425 5.08 -18.93 -2.83
CA ASP A 425 6.52 -19.14 -2.72
C ASP A 425 7.26 -18.42 -3.85
N ALA A 426 7.36 -17.10 -3.71
CA ALA A 426 8.14 -16.26 -4.62
C ALA A 426 9.62 -16.67 -4.66
N ALA A 427 10.18 -17.20 -3.57
CA ALA A 427 11.59 -17.59 -3.52
C ALA A 427 11.87 -18.69 -4.54
N THR A 428 11.00 -19.70 -4.62
CA THR A 428 11.09 -20.81 -5.58
C THR A 428 10.56 -20.42 -6.96
N ASN A 429 9.34 -19.85 -7.04
CA ASN A 429 8.58 -19.78 -8.28
C ASN A 429 8.79 -18.51 -9.10
N PHE A 430 9.32 -17.43 -8.51
CA PHE A 430 9.62 -16.21 -9.27
C PHE A 430 11.08 -16.24 -9.71
N ASP A 431 11.30 -16.41 -11.01
CA ASP A 431 12.65 -16.49 -11.57
C ASP A 431 13.23 -15.12 -11.87
N LEU A 432 12.37 -14.11 -12.06
CA LEU A 432 12.80 -12.73 -12.20
C LEU A 432 11.83 -11.78 -11.51
N ILE A 433 12.38 -10.76 -10.84
CA ILE A 433 11.61 -9.65 -10.27
C ILE A 433 12.29 -8.35 -10.70
N MET A 434 11.52 -7.49 -11.36
CA MET A 434 11.91 -6.17 -11.81
C MET A 434 10.98 -5.13 -11.18
N LYS A 435 11.56 -4.01 -10.71
CA LYS A 435 10.81 -2.82 -10.29
C LYS A 435 11.48 -1.59 -10.88
N ASP A 436 10.70 -0.69 -11.44
CA ASP A 436 11.19 0.57 -12.02
C ASP A 436 12.27 0.33 -13.09
N GLY A 437 12.12 -0.75 -13.87
CA GLY A 437 13.08 -1.16 -14.90
C GLY A 437 14.39 -1.78 -14.38
N LYS A 438 14.58 -1.85 -13.05
CA LYS A 438 15.76 -2.47 -12.42
C LYS A 438 15.44 -3.90 -11.99
N ILE A 439 16.33 -4.83 -12.29
CA ILE A 439 16.20 -6.24 -11.93
C ILE A 439 16.75 -6.45 -10.51
N PHE A 440 15.92 -6.95 -9.60
CA PHE A 440 16.27 -7.24 -8.20
C PHE A 440 16.44 -8.74 -7.93
N LYS A 441 15.91 -9.58 -8.81
CA LYS A 441 16.10 -11.04 -8.80
C LYS A 441 16.19 -11.52 -10.24
N ASN A 442 17.16 -12.38 -10.55
CA ASN A 442 17.26 -13.08 -11.83
C ASN A 442 17.86 -14.48 -11.60
N LYS A 443 17.16 -15.52 -12.05
CA LYS A 443 17.62 -16.93 -12.04
C LYS A 443 17.76 -17.51 -13.45
N LEU A 444 17.60 -16.68 -14.48
CA LEU A 444 17.54 -17.10 -15.89
C LEU A 444 18.90 -16.97 -16.60
N ASP A 445 20.00 -17.00 -15.85
CA ASP A 445 21.36 -16.93 -16.41
C ASP A 445 21.79 -18.25 -17.07
#